data_AF-A0A1R1F5M3-F1
#
_entry.id   AF-A0A1R1F5M3-F1
#
_cell.length_a   1.000
_cell.length_b   1.000
_cell.length_c   1.000
_cell.angle_alpha   90.00
_cell.angle_beta   90.00
_cell.angle_gamma   90.00
#
_symmetry.space_group_name_H-M   'P 1'
#
loop_
_entity.id
_entity.type
_entity.pdbx_description
1 polymer ?
#
loop_
_entity_poly.entity_id
_entity_poly.type
_entity_poly.pdbx_seq_one_letter_code
_entity_poly.pdbx_strand_id
1 'polypeptide(L)'
;MELIPSADDKDINRVVELLTVDYHQWLASMKVLGKVTVLTPDQHAKYTAYKIQVDVVNAAIDAILDKEARDIITHQYIKSTRRKHTVALFQGRGMSERTVDRRINKGLLSISNTLKDCGMLWPSEK
;
A
#
# COMPACT_ATOMS: atom_id res chain seq x y z
N MET A 1 19.39 -3.49 20.49
CA MET A 1 18.97 -2.17 19.99
C MET A 1 18.46 -2.39 18.59
N GLU A 2 17.16 -2.29 18.35
CA GLU A 2 16.62 -2.40 16.99
C GLU A 2 17.03 -1.15 16.20
N LEU A 3 17.60 -1.34 15.01
CA LEU A 3 18.04 -0.25 14.14
C LEU A 3 16.86 0.54 13.56
N ILE A 4 15.73 -0.14 13.35
CA ILE A 4 14.47 0.44 12.86
C ILE A 4 13.37 -0.06 13.80
N PRO A 5 12.64 0.82 14.50
CA PRO A 5 11.58 0.40 15.40
C PRO A 5 10.38 -0.13 14.60
N SER A 6 9.68 -1.13 15.15
CA SER A 6 8.40 -1.60 14.60
C SER A 6 7.44 -0.43 14.32
N ALA A 7 6.61 -0.58 13.30
CA ALA A 7 5.59 0.38 12.93
C ALA A 7 4.57 0.60 14.06
N ASP A 8 4.17 1.86 14.24
CA ASP A 8 3.14 2.29 15.17
C ASP A 8 1.83 2.67 14.45
N ASP A 9 0.83 3.15 15.21
CA ASP A 9 -0.46 3.54 14.65
C ASP A 9 -0.35 4.74 13.68
N LYS A 10 0.65 5.64 13.86
CA LYS A 10 0.88 6.75 12.92
C LYS A 10 1.40 6.22 11.59
N ASP A 11 2.34 5.28 11.63
CA ASP A 11 2.87 4.60 10.45
C ASP A 11 1.75 3.85 9.70
N ILE A 12 0.86 3.16 10.42
CA ILE A 12 -0.29 2.46 9.84
C ILE A 12 -1.24 3.46 9.17
N ASN A 13 -1.60 4.56 9.84
CA ASN A 13 -2.47 5.59 9.27
C ASN A 13 -1.87 6.23 8.01
N ARG A 14 -0.55 6.47 8.02
CA ARG A 14 0.15 6.96 6.83
C ARG A 14 0.10 5.96 5.68
N VAL A 15 0.25 4.65 5.96
CA VAL A 15 0.08 3.61 4.94
C VAL A 15 -1.35 3.57 4.40
N VAL A 16 -2.36 3.74 5.25
CA VAL A 16 -3.76 3.80 4.79
C VAL A 16 -3.96 4.96 3.81
N GLU A 17 -3.46 6.15 4.13
CA GLU A 17 -3.51 7.31 3.24
C GLU A 17 -2.75 7.04 1.94
N LEU A 18 -1.53 6.54 2.04
CA LEU A 18 -0.68 6.19 0.90
C LEU A 18 -1.38 5.21 -0.05
N LEU A 19 -1.96 4.13 0.47
CA LEU A 19 -2.65 3.12 -0.33
C LEU A 19 -3.99 3.61 -0.90
N THR A 20 -4.65 4.56 -0.24
CA THR A 20 -5.97 5.06 -0.66
C THR A 20 -5.85 6.22 -1.64
N VAL A 21 -4.82 7.05 -1.51
CA VAL A 21 -4.66 8.32 -2.24
C VAL A 21 -3.41 8.30 -3.11
N ASP A 22 -2.23 8.30 -2.50
CA ASP A 22 -0.95 8.53 -3.20
C ASP A 22 -0.70 7.48 -4.29
N TYR A 23 -0.87 6.21 -3.95
CA TYR A 23 -0.67 5.09 -4.86
C TYR A 23 -1.51 5.22 -6.14
N HIS A 24 -2.80 5.56 -5.99
CA HIS A 24 -3.70 5.74 -7.13
C HIS A 24 -3.35 6.98 -7.95
N GLN A 25 -2.90 8.07 -7.30
CA GLN A 25 -2.44 9.27 -7.98
C GLN A 25 -1.17 9.01 -8.80
N TRP A 26 -0.22 8.25 -8.25
CA TRP A 26 0.99 7.85 -8.97
C TRP A 26 0.65 6.98 -10.18
N LEU A 27 -0.20 5.96 -10.02
CA LEU A 27 -0.66 5.13 -11.13
C LEU A 27 -1.37 5.94 -12.21
N ALA A 28 -2.27 6.84 -11.84
CA ALA A 28 -2.97 7.70 -12.79
C ALA A 28 -1.99 8.61 -13.55
N SER A 29 -1.05 9.23 -12.85
CA SER A 29 -0.01 10.08 -13.44
C SER A 29 0.87 9.30 -14.41
N MET A 30 1.34 8.13 -14.00
CA MET A 30 2.15 7.24 -14.86
C MET A 30 1.37 6.79 -16.09
N LYS A 31 0.06 6.50 -15.96
CA LYS A 31 -0.80 6.15 -17.09
C LYS A 31 -0.95 7.29 -18.10
N VAL A 32 -1.03 8.54 -17.62
CA VAL A 32 -1.08 9.72 -18.49
C VAL A 32 0.26 9.93 -19.18
N LEU A 33 1.36 9.94 -18.41
CA LEU A 33 2.71 10.14 -18.94
C LEU A 33 3.11 9.04 -19.93
N GLY A 34 2.75 7.78 -19.67
CA GLY A 34 3.04 6.66 -20.56
C GLY A 34 2.30 6.71 -21.91
N LYS A 35 1.34 7.61 -22.09
CA LYS A 35 0.67 7.86 -23.39
C LYS A 35 1.29 9.00 -24.19
N VAL A 36 2.18 9.78 -23.57
CA VAL A 36 2.86 10.89 -24.24
C VAL A 36 3.99 10.31 -25.09
N THR A 37 4.04 10.67 -26.36
CA THR A 37 5.03 10.14 -27.32
C THR A 37 6.45 10.63 -27.05
N VAL A 38 6.60 11.88 -26.57
CA VAL A 38 7.89 12.47 -26.21
C VAL A 38 7.72 13.18 -24.87
N LEU A 39 8.37 12.64 -23.84
CA LEU A 39 8.39 13.22 -22.50
C LEU A 39 9.47 14.30 -22.42
N THR A 40 9.16 15.42 -21.77
CA THR A 40 10.20 16.37 -21.34
C THR A 40 11.10 15.72 -20.26
N PRO A 41 12.32 16.23 -20.04
CA PRO A 41 13.19 15.72 -18.97
C PRO A 41 12.49 15.67 -17.59
N ASP A 42 11.72 16.70 -17.25
CA ASP A 42 10.97 16.76 -15.99
C ASP A 42 9.87 15.70 -15.91
N GLN A 43 9.16 15.47 -17.02
CA GLN A 43 8.12 14.45 -17.10
C GLN A 43 8.71 13.04 -16.98
N HIS A 44 9.88 12.80 -17.59
CA HIS A 44 10.60 11.56 -17.46
C HIS A 44 11.07 11.34 -16.01
N ALA A 45 11.67 12.36 -15.38
CA ALA A 45 12.10 12.29 -13.99
C ALA A 45 10.92 11.97 -13.05
N LYS A 46 9.77 12.64 -13.26
CA LYS A 46 8.54 12.40 -12.52
C LYS A 46 7.99 10.99 -12.72
N TYR A 47 7.97 10.49 -13.96
CA TYR A 47 7.55 9.12 -14.26
C TYR A 47 8.41 8.09 -13.53
N THR A 48 9.74 8.24 -13.62
CA THR A 48 10.71 7.34 -12.98
C THR A 48 10.55 7.37 -11.46
N ALA A 49 10.40 8.55 -10.86
CA ALA A 49 10.18 8.68 -9.42
C ALA A 49 8.90 7.94 -8.99
N TYR A 50 7.78 8.14 -9.69
CA TYR A 50 6.54 7.43 -9.37
C TYR A 50 6.62 5.93 -9.62
N LYS A 51 7.34 5.48 -10.64
CA LYS A 51 7.56 4.06 -10.90
C LYS A 51 8.28 3.40 -9.72
N ILE A 52 9.33 4.03 -9.20
CA ILE A 52 10.06 3.53 -8.02
C ILE A 52 9.13 3.44 -6.81
N GLN A 53 8.35 4.48 -6.53
CA GLN A 53 7.42 4.48 -5.39
C GLN A 53 6.36 3.37 -5.52
N VAL A 54 5.76 3.21 -6.70
CA VAL A 54 4.78 2.15 -6.97
C VAL A 54 5.39 0.76 -6.82
N ASP A 55 6.62 0.55 -7.29
CA ASP A 55 7.29 -0.74 -7.19
C ASP A 55 7.62 -1.11 -5.75
N VAL A 56 8.05 -0.16 -4.93
CA VAL A 56 8.30 -0.37 -3.51
C VAL A 56 7.00 -0.74 -2.78
N VAL A 57 5.89 -0.05 -3.07
CA VAL A 57 4.58 -0.38 -2.48
C VAL A 57 4.09 -1.77 -2.90
N ASN A 58 4.22 -2.11 -4.18
CA ASN A 58 3.84 -3.45 -4.66
C ASN A 58 4.68 -4.53 -3.98
N ALA A 59 6.00 -4.32 -3.86
CA ALA A 59 6.89 -5.25 -3.15
C ALA A 59 6.50 -5.39 -1.67
N ALA A 60 6.11 -4.30 -1.00
CA ALA A 60 5.64 -4.34 0.39
C ALA A 60 4.32 -5.13 0.56
N ILE A 61 3.40 -5.02 -0.40
CA ILE A 61 2.17 -5.83 -0.42
C ILE A 61 2.51 -7.31 -0.65
N ASP A 62 3.42 -7.61 -1.57
CA ASP A 62 3.83 -8.98 -1.90
C ASP A 62 4.58 -9.65 -0.74
N ALA A 63 5.32 -8.86 0.05
CA ALA A 63 6.04 -9.30 1.26
C ALA A 63 5.11 -9.74 2.41
N ILE A 64 3.81 -9.46 2.35
CA ILE A 64 2.85 -9.98 3.33
C ILE A 64 2.83 -11.51 3.26
N LEU A 65 3.36 -12.16 4.30
CA LEU A 65 3.47 -13.62 4.38
C LEU A 65 2.11 -14.32 4.45
N ASP A 66 1.18 -13.70 5.16
CA ASP A 66 -0.19 -14.19 5.31
C ASP A 66 -0.97 -13.93 4.01
N LYS A 67 -1.18 -14.99 3.22
CA LYS A 67 -1.89 -14.91 1.94
C LYS A 67 -3.30 -14.32 2.06
N GLU A 68 -4.05 -14.64 3.11
CA GLU A 68 -5.41 -14.10 3.27
C GLU A 68 -5.35 -12.60 3.61
N ALA A 69 -4.39 -12.18 4.44
CA ALA A 69 -4.16 -10.77 4.69
C ALA A 69 -3.76 -10.03 3.40
N ARG A 70 -2.86 -10.60 2.60
CA ARG A 70 -2.45 -10.03 1.30
C ARG A 70 -3.63 -9.90 0.33
N ASP A 71 -4.45 -10.94 0.22
CA ASP A 71 -5.63 -10.95 -0.64
C ASP A 71 -6.65 -9.90 -0.20
N ILE A 72 -6.87 -9.76 1.11
CA ILE A 72 -7.78 -8.76 1.69
C ILE A 72 -7.25 -7.35 1.43
N ILE A 73 -5.97 -7.07 1.69
CA ILE A 73 -5.34 -5.77 1.42
C ILE A 73 -5.43 -5.42 -0.07
N THR A 74 -5.05 -6.36 -0.94
CA THR A 74 -5.11 -6.17 -2.39
C THR A 74 -6.53 -5.84 -2.84
N HIS A 75 -7.53 -6.56 -2.31
CA HIS A 75 -8.91 -6.25 -2.63
C HIS A 75 -9.33 -4.86 -2.10
N GLN A 76 -8.99 -4.57 -0.83
CA GLN A 76 -9.45 -3.37 -0.12
C GLN A 76 -8.85 -2.06 -0.61
N TYR A 77 -7.61 -2.09 -1.11
CA TYR A 77 -6.89 -0.86 -1.45
C TYR A 77 -6.54 -0.76 -2.93
N ILE A 78 -6.40 -1.89 -3.63
CA ILE A 78 -5.99 -1.89 -5.05
C ILE A 78 -7.19 -2.10 -5.98
N LYS A 79 -8.09 -3.04 -5.66
CA LYS A 79 -9.21 -3.42 -6.55
C LYS A 79 -10.52 -2.70 -6.25
N SER A 80 -10.82 -2.45 -4.99
CA SER A 80 -12.03 -1.80 -4.53
C SER A 80 -11.66 -0.62 -3.66
N THR A 81 -12.36 0.51 -3.77
CA THR A 81 -12.20 1.64 -2.84
C THR A 81 -13.12 1.52 -1.62
N ARG A 82 -14.01 0.53 -1.58
CA ARG A 82 -15.09 0.44 -0.58
C ARG A 82 -14.93 -0.78 0.32
N ARG A 83 -14.79 -0.52 1.63
CA ARG A 83 -14.72 -1.54 2.71
C ARG A 83 -15.83 -2.58 2.62
N LYS A 84 -17.07 -2.14 2.42
CA LYS A 84 -18.24 -3.03 2.36
C LYS A 84 -18.12 -4.13 1.30
N HIS A 85 -17.46 -3.87 0.17
CA HIS A 85 -17.29 -4.89 -0.88
C HIS A 85 -16.25 -5.93 -0.46
N THR A 86 -15.18 -5.51 0.18
CA THR A 86 -14.18 -6.41 0.76
C THR A 86 -14.81 -7.30 1.82
N VAL A 87 -15.51 -6.71 2.79
CA VAL A 87 -16.18 -7.46 3.85
C VAL A 87 -17.16 -8.47 3.26
N ALA A 88 -18.03 -8.07 2.34
CA ALA A 88 -18.99 -8.97 1.69
C ALA A 88 -18.30 -10.12 0.94
N LEU A 89 -17.23 -9.84 0.19
CA LEU A 89 -16.48 -10.85 -0.56
C LEU A 89 -15.89 -11.92 0.38
N PHE A 90 -15.22 -11.51 1.46
CA PHE A 90 -14.54 -12.44 2.36
C PHE A 90 -15.49 -13.09 3.37
N GLN A 91 -16.63 -12.47 3.70
CA GLN A 91 -17.74 -13.14 4.37
C GLN A 91 -18.32 -14.26 3.52
N GLY A 92 -18.48 -14.05 2.21
CA GLY A 92 -18.85 -15.11 1.26
C GLY A 92 -17.85 -16.27 1.19
N ARG A 93 -16.63 -16.09 1.71
CA ARG A 93 -15.58 -17.11 1.84
C ARG A 93 -15.48 -17.71 3.25
N GLY A 94 -16.46 -17.44 4.13
CA GLY A 94 -16.54 -17.99 5.48
C GLY A 94 -15.80 -17.21 6.56
N MET A 95 -15.31 -15.99 6.29
CA MET A 95 -14.67 -15.15 7.31
C MET A 95 -15.68 -14.28 8.04
N SER A 96 -15.55 -14.14 9.36
CA SER A 96 -16.28 -13.10 10.09
C SER A 96 -15.71 -11.70 9.79
N GLU A 97 -16.52 -10.65 9.93
CA GLU A 97 -16.05 -9.26 9.74
C GLU A 97 -14.86 -8.95 10.65
N ARG A 98 -14.92 -9.37 11.92
CA ARG A 98 -13.80 -9.24 12.87
C ARG A 98 -12.52 -9.93 12.39
N THR A 99 -12.65 -11.06 11.68
CA THR A 99 -11.49 -11.75 11.08
C THR A 99 -10.90 -10.94 9.94
N VAL A 100 -11.75 -10.35 9.09
CA VAL A 100 -11.33 -9.45 8.01
C VAL A 100 -10.57 -8.26 8.58
N ASP A 101 -11.13 -7.56 9.58
CA ASP A 101 -10.48 -6.39 10.21
C ASP A 101 -9.12 -6.74 10.83
N ARG A 102 -9.04 -7.88 11.54
CA ARG A 102 -7.76 -8.36 12.09
C ARG A 102 -6.72 -8.60 11.01
N ARG A 103 -7.12 -9.15 9.85
CA ARG A 103 -6.20 -9.42 8.73
C ARG A 103 -5.81 -8.12 7.99
N ILE A 104 -6.72 -7.15 7.88
CA ILE A 104 -6.39 -5.80 7.41
C ILE A 104 -5.30 -5.20 8.30
N ASN A 105 -5.50 -5.19 9.62
CA ASN A 105 -4.53 -4.60 10.54
C ASN A 105 -3.16 -5.30 10.47
N LYS A 106 -3.13 -6.63 10.38
CA LYS A 106 -1.88 -7.39 10.18
C LYS A 106 -1.20 -7.05 8.86
N GLY A 107 -1.96 -6.95 7.77
CA GLY A 107 -1.45 -6.60 6.46
C GLY A 107 -0.86 -5.18 6.44
N LEU A 108 -1.58 -4.21 7.00
CA LEU A 108 -1.12 -2.83 7.13
C LEU A 108 0.17 -2.75 7.97
N LEU A 109 0.22 -3.42 9.12
CA LEU A 109 1.42 -3.48 9.95
C LEU A 109 2.63 -4.06 9.19
N SER A 110 2.41 -5.13 8.44
CA SER A 110 3.46 -5.73 7.59
C SER A 110 3.97 -4.76 6.54
N ILE A 111 3.06 -4.07 5.83
CA ILE A 111 3.42 -3.06 4.84
C ILE A 111 4.18 -1.91 5.49
N SER A 112 3.68 -1.38 6.61
CA SER A 112 4.33 -0.29 7.33
C SER A 112 5.77 -0.65 7.72
N ASN A 113 6.01 -1.86 8.24
CA ASN A 113 7.36 -2.32 8.56
C ASN A 113 8.24 -2.39 7.30
N THR A 114 7.78 -3.02 6.23
CA THR A 114 8.56 -3.12 4.99
C THR A 114 8.87 -1.75 4.38
N LEU A 115 7.92 -0.81 4.43
CA LEU A 115 8.14 0.54 3.92
C LEU A 115 9.10 1.36 4.78
N LYS A 116 9.15 1.12 6.10
CA LYS A 116 10.20 1.70 6.98
C LYS A 116 11.57 1.14 6.64
N ASP A 117 11.67 -0.18 6.44
CA ASP A 117 12.93 -0.84 6.05
C ASP A 117 13.46 -0.32 4.71
N CYS A 118 12.54 0.09 3.81
CA CYS A 118 12.88 0.69 2.52
C CYS A 118 13.11 2.21 2.57
N GLY A 119 13.01 2.85 3.74
CA GLY A 119 13.15 4.30 3.91
C GLY A 119 12.02 5.14 3.29
N MET A 120 10.89 4.54 2.96
CA MET A 120 9.71 5.23 2.41
C MET A 120 8.84 5.82 3.52
N LEU A 121 8.95 5.29 4.73
CA LEU A 121 8.39 5.84 5.97
C LEU A 121 9.54 6.18 6.91
N TRP A 122 9.62 7.43 7.36
CA TRP A 122 10.55 7.83 8.40
C TRP A 122 9.86 7.79 9.76
N PRO A 123 10.57 7.44 10.85
CA PRO A 123 9.93 7.36 12.16
C PRO A 123 9.33 8.71 12.54
N SER A 124 8.08 8.65 13.01
CA SER A 124 7.49 9.73 13.80
C SER A 124 8.48 10.14 14.89
N GLU A 125 8.90 11.40 14.93
CA GLU A 125 9.61 11.92 16.09
C GLU A 125 8.75 11.64 17.33
N LYS A 126 9.40 11.07 18.37
CA LYS A 126 8.77 10.73 19.65
C LYS A 126 8.31 11.97 20.39
#